data_AF-A0A060UXS5-F1
#
_entry.id   AF-A0A060UXS5-F1
#
_cell.length_a   1.000
_cell.length_b   1.000
_cell.length_c   1.000
_cell.angle_alpha   90.00
_cell.angle_beta   90.00
_cell.angle_gamma   90.00
#
_symmetry.space_group_name_H-M   'P 1'
#
loop_
_entity.id
_entity.type
_entity.pdbx_description
1 polymer ?
#
loop_
_entity_poly.entity_id
_entity_poly.type
_entity_poly.pdbx_seq_one_letter_code
_entity_poly.pdbx_strand_id
1 'polypeptide(L)'
;MQHLRWSNHSGSLAPVDYRNMGSEELGSVYESLLELVPDIDLLARKFGFIGMGDSEGSTAGNARKLTGSYYTPDALVQELIRSALDPVIEQRLAASPAQPVEALLAIRVIDPACGSGHFLLAAARRLAEQLAQLRAPDGAVQPQDYRHALREVIARCIFGVDRNPMAIELARTALWLEGFEEGPP
;
A
#
# COMPACT_ATOMS: atom_id res chain seq x y z
N MET A 1 -3.63 -27.34 -7.46
CA MET A 1 -2.76 -26.54 -6.58
C MET A 1 -1.27 -26.48 -7.01
N GLN A 2 -0.83 -27.10 -8.11
CA GLN A 2 0.56 -26.97 -8.57
C GLN A 2 0.90 -25.57 -9.15
N HIS A 3 -0.09 -24.85 -9.68
CA HIS A 3 0.11 -23.59 -10.42
C HIS A 3 0.32 -22.34 -9.55
N LEU A 4 0.11 -22.41 -8.23
CA LEU A 4 0.38 -21.27 -7.34
C LEU A 4 1.81 -21.32 -6.78
N ARG A 5 2.40 -22.51 -6.65
CA ARG A 5 3.73 -22.66 -6.06
C ARG A 5 4.87 -22.31 -7.03
N TRP A 6 4.62 -22.39 -8.34
CA TRP A 6 5.64 -22.26 -9.38
C TRP A 6 5.17 -21.33 -10.49
N SER A 7 5.96 -20.30 -10.81
CA SER A 7 5.78 -19.49 -12.02
C SER A 7 6.69 -20.01 -13.12
N ASN A 8 6.20 -20.00 -14.36
CA ASN A 8 7.01 -20.36 -15.53
C ASN A 8 7.50 -19.07 -16.19
N HIS A 9 8.79 -18.77 -16.05
CA HIS A 9 9.46 -17.69 -16.77
C HIS A 9 10.41 -18.32 -17.78
N SER A 10 10.13 -18.12 -19.08
CA SER A 10 11.03 -18.54 -20.18
C SER A 10 11.30 -20.05 -20.26
N GLY A 11 10.36 -20.89 -19.82
CA GLY A 11 10.51 -22.36 -19.84
C GLY A 11 11.16 -22.94 -18.57
N SER A 12 11.49 -22.10 -17.58
CA SER A 12 12.00 -22.54 -16.27
C SER A 12 10.94 -22.32 -15.18
N LEU A 13 10.76 -23.32 -14.33
CA LEU A 13 9.87 -23.24 -13.16
C LEU A 13 10.62 -22.60 -11.99
N ALA A 14 10.23 -21.39 -11.63
CA ALA A 14 10.72 -20.69 -10.43
C ALA A 14 9.66 -20.77 -9.32
N PRO A 15 10.05 -21.07 -8.07
CA PRO A 15 9.08 -21.06 -6.97
C PRO A 15 8.60 -19.63 -6.71
N VAL A 16 7.30 -19.46 -6.46
CA VAL A 16 6.72 -18.16 -6.09
C VAL A 16 6.98 -17.92 -4.61
N ASP A 17 7.72 -16.85 -4.30
CA ASP A 17 8.05 -16.49 -2.92
C ASP A 17 7.01 -15.55 -2.32
N TYR A 18 5.92 -16.14 -1.81
CA TYR A 18 4.87 -15.39 -1.12
C TYR A 18 5.32 -14.79 0.21
N ARG A 19 6.45 -15.22 0.78
CA ARG A 19 6.94 -14.71 2.08
C ARG A 19 7.57 -13.34 1.95
N ASN A 20 8.20 -13.07 0.81
CA ASN A 20 8.83 -11.79 0.51
C ASN A 20 8.00 -10.94 -0.44
N MET A 21 6.74 -11.34 -0.68
CA MET A 21 5.87 -10.57 -1.55
C MET A 21 5.54 -9.23 -0.88
N GLY A 22 6.03 -8.15 -1.45
CA GLY A 22 5.86 -6.81 -0.90
C GLY A 22 4.41 -6.35 -1.01
N SER A 23 4.04 -5.36 -0.20
CA SER A 23 2.76 -4.65 -0.28
C SER A 23 2.49 -4.05 -1.67
N GLU A 24 3.54 -3.67 -2.41
CA GLU A 24 3.47 -3.18 -3.79
C GLU A 24 3.08 -4.28 -4.79
N GLU A 25 3.63 -5.50 -4.64
CA GLU A 25 3.33 -6.63 -5.52
C GLU A 25 1.89 -7.12 -5.30
N LEU A 26 1.46 -7.23 -4.04
CA LEU A 26 0.08 -7.54 -3.69
C LEU A 26 -0.89 -6.44 -4.13
N GLY A 27 -0.49 -5.18 -4.01
CA GLY A 27 -1.21 -4.04 -4.55
C GLY A 27 -1.41 -4.19 -6.05
N SER A 28 -0.35 -4.45 -6.82
CA SER A 28 -0.42 -4.59 -8.29
C SER A 28 -1.33 -5.73 -8.76
N VAL A 29 -1.32 -6.87 -8.06
CA VAL A 29 -2.20 -8.02 -8.37
C VAL A 29 -3.66 -7.64 -8.11
N TYR A 30 -3.94 -6.99 -6.98
CA TYR A 30 -5.30 -6.58 -6.65
C TYR A 30 -5.83 -5.47 -7.55
N GLU A 31 -5.00 -4.49 -7.92
CA GLU A 31 -5.36 -3.46 -8.90
C GLU A 31 -5.71 -4.10 -10.25
N SER A 32 -4.90 -5.07 -10.70
CA SER A 32 -5.18 -5.83 -11.92
C SER A 32 -6.51 -6.58 -11.84
N LEU A 33 -6.90 -7.06 -10.65
CA LEU A 33 -8.20 -7.69 -10.43
C LEU A 33 -9.36 -6.69 -10.37
N LEU A 34 -9.14 -5.47 -9.87
CA LEU A 34 -10.16 -4.41 -9.89
C LEU A 34 -10.47 -3.90 -11.30
N GLU A 35 -9.51 -4.01 -12.23
CA GLU A 35 -9.74 -3.72 -13.63
C GLU A 35 -10.67 -4.74 -14.32
N LEU A 36 -10.87 -5.92 -13.72
CA LEU A 36 -11.69 -6.99 -14.28
C LEU A 36 -13.17 -6.80 -13.94
N VAL A 37 -13.96 -6.38 -14.94
CA VAL A 37 -15.42 -6.38 -14.86
C VAL A 37 -15.96 -7.65 -15.52
N PRO A 38 -16.65 -8.56 -14.81
CA PRO A 38 -17.17 -9.78 -15.42
C PRO A 38 -18.28 -9.47 -16.43
N ASP A 39 -18.19 -10.10 -17.60
CA ASP A 39 -19.20 -10.10 -18.65
C ASP A 39 -19.81 -11.50 -18.77
N ILE A 40 -21.12 -11.60 -18.58
CA ILE A 40 -21.83 -12.87 -18.52
C ILE A 40 -22.93 -12.87 -19.57
N ASP A 41 -22.74 -13.66 -20.62
CA ASP A 41 -23.79 -13.97 -21.59
C ASP A 41 -24.36 -15.36 -21.30
N LEU A 42 -25.53 -15.37 -20.65
CA LEU A 42 -26.23 -16.60 -20.28
C LEU A 42 -26.78 -17.37 -21.48
N LEU A 43 -27.08 -16.69 -22.59
CA LEU A 43 -27.64 -17.32 -23.80
C LEU A 43 -26.53 -17.96 -24.63
N ALA A 44 -25.41 -17.25 -24.81
CA ALA A 44 -24.22 -17.78 -25.48
C ALA A 44 -23.39 -18.71 -24.58
N ARG A 45 -23.73 -18.83 -23.29
CA ARG A 45 -22.95 -19.55 -22.26
C ARG A 45 -21.48 -19.12 -22.24
N LYS A 46 -21.24 -17.82 -22.41
CA LYS A 46 -19.91 -17.22 -22.37
C LYS A 46 -19.71 -16.46 -21.05
N PHE A 47 -18.53 -16.64 -20.49
CA PHE A 47 -18.01 -15.84 -19.39
C PHE A 47 -16.73 -15.17 -19.89
N GLY A 48 -16.62 -13.87 -19.70
CA GLY A 48 -15.45 -13.10 -20.04
C GLY A 48 -15.26 -11.94 -19.07
N PHE A 49 -14.28 -11.10 -19.36
CA PHE A 49 -14.12 -9.82 -18.70
C PHE A 49 -14.23 -8.74 -19.75
N ILE A 50 -14.93 -7.65 -19.44
CA ILE A 50 -15.12 -6.58 -20.41
C ILE A 50 -13.74 -5.97 -20.74
N GLY A 51 -13.37 -5.93 -22.02
CA GLY A 51 -12.06 -5.46 -22.47
C GLY A 51 -10.97 -6.53 -22.59
N MET A 52 -11.23 -7.79 -22.24
CA MET A 52 -10.36 -8.94 -22.51
C MET A 52 -11.09 -10.00 -23.35
N GLY A 53 -10.73 -10.14 -24.64
CA GLY A 53 -11.27 -11.16 -25.57
C GLY A 53 -12.13 -10.58 -26.72
N ASP A 54 -12.83 -11.46 -27.44
CA ASP A 54 -13.65 -11.15 -28.64
C ASP A 54 -14.97 -10.41 -28.33
N SER A 55 -15.21 -9.97 -27.10
CA SER A 55 -16.36 -9.15 -26.75
C SER A 55 -16.15 -7.72 -27.28
N GLU A 56 -16.99 -7.29 -28.24
CA GLU A 56 -16.98 -5.96 -28.87
C GLU A 56 -17.39 -4.80 -27.92
N GLY A 57 -17.01 -4.90 -26.64
CA GLY A 57 -17.20 -3.86 -25.63
C GLY A 57 -15.84 -3.33 -25.17
N SER A 58 -15.32 -2.31 -25.86
CA SER A 58 -14.12 -1.59 -25.41
C SER A 58 -14.42 -0.82 -24.10
N THR A 59 -14.20 -1.46 -22.95
CA THR A 59 -14.14 -0.76 -21.65
C THR A 59 -12.76 -0.19 -21.35
N ALA A 60 -11.77 -0.38 -22.23
CA ALA A 60 -10.41 0.14 -22.08
C ALA A 60 -10.36 1.65 -21.76
N GLY A 61 -11.43 2.41 -22.06
CA GLY A 61 -11.60 3.80 -21.66
C GLY A 61 -12.75 4.13 -20.70
N ASN A 62 -13.72 3.24 -20.45
CA ASN A 62 -14.98 3.60 -19.75
C ASN A 62 -14.96 3.26 -18.25
N ALA A 63 -14.42 2.11 -17.85
CA ALA A 63 -14.28 1.76 -16.44
C ALA A 63 -13.25 2.68 -15.72
N ARG A 64 -12.13 2.98 -16.40
CA ARG A 64 -11.08 3.91 -15.94
C ARG A 64 -11.60 5.33 -15.63
N LYS A 65 -12.60 5.79 -16.39
CA LYS A 65 -13.21 7.13 -16.21
C LYS A 65 -14.31 7.17 -15.15
N LEU A 66 -14.94 6.04 -14.84
CA LEU A 66 -16.05 5.95 -13.89
C LEU A 66 -15.57 5.72 -12.45
N THR A 67 -14.45 5.01 -12.25
CA THR A 67 -13.92 4.73 -10.90
C THR A 67 -12.84 5.71 -10.44
N GLY A 68 -12.17 6.41 -11.36
CA GLY A 68 -11.06 7.33 -11.03
C GLY A 68 -9.81 6.63 -10.51
N SER A 69 -9.74 5.29 -10.63
CA SER A 69 -8.64 4.46 -10.13
C SER A 69 -7.40 4.58 -11.02
N TYR A 70 -6.68 5.68 -10.90
CA TYR A 70 -5.36 5.86 -11.52
C TYR A 70 -4.28 5.70 -10.46
N TYR A 71 -3.41 4.71 -10.66
CA TYR A 71 -2.22 4.53 -9.84
C TYR A 71 -1.33 5.78 -9.91
N THR A 72 -0.82 6.21 -8.75
CA THR A 72 0.21 7.24 -8.69
C THR A 72 1.58 6.57 -8.76
N PRO A 73 2.39 6.81 -9.80
CA PRO A 73 3.77 6.35 -9.87
C PRO A 73 4.54 6.60 -8.58
N ASP A 74 5.29 5.61 -8.09
CA ASP A 74 6.07 5.72 -6.84
C ASP A 74 6.93 7.00 -6.79
N ALA A 75 7.58 7.37 -7.90
CA ALA A 75 8.38 8.60 -7.97
C ALA A 75 7.58 9.87 -7.58
N LEU A 76 6.29 9.94 -7.94
CA LEU A 76 5.42 11.05 -7.55
C LEU A 76 4.96 10.93 -6.09
N VAL A 77 4.73 9.71 -5.60
CA VAL A 77 4.45 9.45 -4.18
C VAL A 77 5.62 9.92 -3.33
N GLN A 78 6.84 9.49 -3.65
CA GLN A 78 8.05 9.86 -2.91
C GLN A 78 8.31 11.37 -2.97
N GLU A 79 8.08 12.02 -4.11
CA GLU A 79 8.20 13.48 -4.21
C GLU A 79 7.18 14.21 -3.33
N LEU A 80 5.94 13.71 -3.24
CA LEU A 80 4.93 14.27 -2.35
C LEU A 80 5.31 14.08 -0.87
N ILE A 81 5.78 12.89 -0.48
CA ILE A 81 6.28 12.65 0.88
C ILE A 81 7.43 13.61 1.20
N ARG A 82 8.39 13.73 0.29
CA ARG A 82 9.57 14.59 0.46
C ARG A 82 9.20 16.07 0.59
N SER A 83 8.28 16.55 -0.23
CA SER A 83 7.91 17.96 -0.27
C SER A 83 6.88 18.37 0.79
N ALA A 84 6.05 17.45 1.26
CA ALA A 84 4.94 17.75 2.17
C ALA A 84 5.10 17.18 3.59
N LEU A 85 5.64 15.97 3.75
CA LEU A 85 5.72 15.30 5.06
C LEU A 85 7.05 15.57 5.77
N ASP A 86 8.18 15.52 5.05
CA ASP A 86 9.50 15.74 5.67
C ASP A 86 9.60 17.10 6.39
N PRO A 87 9.14 18.24 5.81
CA PRO A 87 9.20 19.53 6.50
C PRO A 87 8.37 19.56 7.79
N VAL A 88 7.24 18.84 7.81
CA VAL A 88 6.36 18.74 8.99
C VAL A 88 7.04 17.93 10.08
N ILE A 89 7.71 16.83 9.73
CA ILE A 89 8.51 16.03 10.67
C ILE A 89 9.60 16.91 11.30
N GLU A 90 10.40 17.58 10.48
CA GLU A 90 11.48 18.46 10.93
C GLU A 90 10.97 19.55 11.88
N GLN A 91 9.91 20.26 11.47
CA GLN A 91 9.29 21.30 12.28
C GLN A 91 8.79 20.76 13.63
N ARG A 92 8.16 19.57 13.63
CA ARG A 92 7.60 18.97 14.83
C ARG A 92 8.68 18.55 15.83
N LEU A 93 9.77 17.98 15.33
CA LEU A 93 10.92 17.59 16.15
C LEU A 93 11.65 18.82 16.71
N ALA A 94 11.86 19.86 15.89
CA ALA A 94 12.47 21.10 16.32
C ALA A 94 11.65 21.84 17.40
N ALA A 95 10.32 21.77 17.33
CA ALA A 95 9.42 22.39 18.31
C ALA A 95 9.33 21.61 19.64
N SER A 96 9.78 20.36 19.70
CA SER A 96 9.65 19.50 20.89
C SER A 96 10.90 18.64 21.13
N PRO A 97 12.09 19.26 21.30
CA PRO A 97 13.36 18.53 21.41
C PRO A 97 13.46 17.68 22.68
N ALA A 98 12.70 18.01 23.73
CA ALA A 98 12.68 17.24 24.98
C ALA A 98 11.86 15.94 24.89
N GLN A 99 10.92 15.83 23.94
CA GLN A 99 10.04 14.68 23.77
C GLN A 99 9.83 14.36 22.27
N PRO A 100 10.90 14.08 21.51
CA PRO A 100 10.83 13.96 20.05
C PRO A 100 9.97 12.78 19.59
N VAL A 101 9.99 11.65 20.33
CA VAL A 101 9.18 10.46 20.02
C VAL A 101 7.68 10.76 20.10
N GLU A 102 7.21 11.34 21.21
CA GLU A 102 5.79 11.69 21.34
C GLU A 102 5.38 12.80 20.37
N ALA A 103 6.29 13.73 20.06
CA ALA A 103 6.04 14.77 19.07
C ALA A 103 5.81 14.18 17.68
N LEU A 104 6.64 13.21 17.26
CA LEU A 104 6.51 12.50 15.99
C LEU A 104 5.21 11.66 15.94
N LEU A 105 4.91 10.91 17.00
CA LEU A 105 3.71 10.07 17.10
C LEU A 105 2.40 10.87 17.24
N ALA A 106 2.49 12.18 17.44
CA ALA A 106 1.34 13.08 17.43
C ALA A 106 1.05 13.66 16.03
N ILE A 107 1.86 13.37 15.02
CA ILE A 107 1.57 13.71 13.62
C ILE A 107 0.37 12.90 13.15
N ARG A 108 -0.56 13.54 12.44
CA ARG A 108 -1.70 12.88 11.80
C ARG A 108 -1.64 13.11 10.30
N VAL A 109 -1.50 12.03 9.56
CA VAL A 109 -1.52 12.02 8.09
C VAL A 109 -2.86 11.48 7.64
N ILE A 110 -3.56 12.25 6.81
CA ILE A 110 -4.83 11.84 6.20
C ILE A 110 -4.75 11.86 4.69
N ASP A 111 -5.19 10.77 4.05
CA ASP A 111 -5.47 10.73 2.62
C ASP A 111 -7.00 10.61 2.41
N PRO A 112 -7.67 11.66 1.90
CA PRO A 112 -9.14 11.70 1.78
C PRO A 112 -9.70 10.95 0.56
N ALA A 113 -8.83 10.37 -0.29
CA ALA A 113 -9.21 9.52 -1.41
C ALA A 113 -8.12 8.45 -1.61
N CYS A 114 -7.92 7.62 -0.58
CA CYS A 114 -6.70 6.86 -0.42
C CYS A 114 -6.50 5.71 -1.40
N GLY A 115 -7.55 5.31 -2.13
CA GLY A 115 -7.49 4.14 -2.99
C GLY A 115 -6.97 2.92 -2.21
N SER A 116 -6.02 2.22 -2.80
CA SER A 116 -5.29 1.09 -2.19
C SER A 116 -4.27 1.49 -1.11
N GLY A 117 -4.13 2.77 -0.78
CA GLY A 117 -3.33 3.23 0.36
C GLY A 117 -1.85 3.49 0.08
N HIS A 118 -1.43 3.70 -1.16
CA HIS A 118 -0.03 3.92 -1.53
C HIS A 118 0.61 5.11 -0.81
N PHE A 119 -0.07 6.26 -0.75
CA PHE A 119 0.42 7.43 0.00
C PHE A 119 0.45 7.17 1.51
N LEU A 120 -0.57 6.48 2.05
CA LEU A 120 -0.64 6.13 3.45
C LEU A 120 0.53 5.23 3.87
N LEU A 121 0.84 4.23 3.04
CA LEU A 121 1.95 3.32 3.26
C LEU A 121 3.30 4.04 3.18
N ALA A 122 3.50 4.89 2.17
CA ALA A 122 4.73 5.67 2.03
C ALA A 122 4.93 6.63 3.21
N ALA A 123 3.87 7.29 3.68
CA ALA A 123 3.89 8.14 4.87
C ALA A 123 4.19 7.32 6.14
N ALA A 124 3.60 6.14 6.27
CA ALA A 124 3.85 5.24 7.39
C ALA A 124 5.32 4.82 7.46
N ARG A 125 5.89 4.37 6.33
CA ARG A 125 7.31 4.01 6.20
C ARG A 125 8.21 5.18 6.60
N ARG A 126 7.95 6.37 6.07
CA ARG A 126 8.75 7.58 6.38
C ARG A 126 8.74 7.93 7.87
N LEU A 127 7.57 7.91 8.50
CA LEU A 127 7.45 8.18 9.94
C LEU A 127 8.08 7.06 10.78
N ALA A 128 7.96 5.81 10.35
CA ALA A 128 8.56 4.67 11.04
C ALA A 128 10.09 4.67 11.01
N GLU A 129 10.69 5.04 9.87
CA GLU A 129 12.14 5.24 9.74
C GLU A 129 12.65 6.27 10.76
N GLN A 130 11.97 7.42 10.83
CA GLN A 130 12.32 8.49 11.78
C GLN A 130 12.11 8.05 13.24
N LEU A 131 11.00 7.36 13.53
CA LEU A 131 10.72 6.86 14.86
C LEU A 131 11.74 5.83 15.32
N ALA A 132 12.12 4.90 14.44
CA ALA A 132 13.12 3.88 14.73
C ALA A 132 14.50 4.51 14.98
N GLN A 133 14.88 5.52 14.18
CA GLN A 133 16.11 6.28 14.38
C GLN A 133 16.13 7.03 15.72
N LEU A 134 15.03 7.71 16.09
CA LEU A 134 14.93 8.40 17.37
C LEU A 134 15.03 7.45 18.58
N ARG A 135 14.61 6.19 18.42
CA ARG A 135 14.69 5.15 19.45
C ARG A 135 16.03 4.42 19.50
N ALA A 136 16.87 4.59 18.48
CA ALA A 136 18.20 3.99 18.39
C ALA A 136 19.31 5.07 18.33
N PRO A 137 19.46 5.93 19.36
CA PRO A 137 20.43 7.04 19.33
C PRO A 137 21.90 6.59 19.25
N ASP A 138 22.22 5.39 19.72
CA ASP A 138 23.60 4.91 19.89
C ASP A 138 23.97 3.71 18.98
N GLY A 139 23.12 3.35 18.01
CA GLY A 139 23.33 2.11 17.26
C GLY A 139 22.55 1.99 15.95
N ALA A 140 22.73 0.85 15.30
CA ALA A 140 22.00 0.51 14.09
C ALA A 140 20.56 0.08 14.43
N VAL A 141 19.58 0.65 13.71
CA VAL A 141 18.17 0.24 13.77
C VAL A 141 18.06 -1.24 13.40
N GLN A 142 17.53 -2.06 14.31
CA GLN A 142 17.28 -3.46 14.00
C GLN A 142 15.98 -3.60 13.19
N PRO A 143 15.84 -4.63 12.34
CA PRO A 143 14.62 -4.85 11.58
C PRO A 143 13.36 -4.96 12.44
N GLN A 144 13.47 -5.50 13.65
CA GLN A 144 12.37 -5.59 14.61
C GLN A 144 11.95 -4.21 15.15
N ASP A 145 12.91 -3.32 15.41
CA ASP A 145 12.63 -1.97 15.94
C ASP A 145 11.88 -1.14 14.89
N TYR A 146 12.27 -1.30 13.62
CA TYR A 146 11.56 -0.68 12.50
C TYR A 146 10.14 -1.22 12.35
N ARG A 147 9.93 -2.55 12.41
CA ARG A 147 8.58 -3.13 12.33
C ARG A 147 7.68 -2.66 13.48
N HIS A 148 8.22 -2.63 14.69
CA HIS A 148 7.49 -2.12 15.85
C HIS A 148 7.11 -0.65 15.70
N ALA A 149 8.06 0.18 15.25
CA ALA A 149 7.81 1.58 14.93
C ALA A 149 6.73 1.75 13.85
N LEU A 150 6.78 0.93 12.80
CA LEU A 150 5.81 0.97 11.70
C LEU A 150 4.42 0.59 12.15
N ARG A 151 4.27 -0.48 12.93
CA ARG A 151 3.00 -0.88 13.53
C ARG A 151 2.40 0.25 14.37
N GLU A 152 3.21 0.90 15.20
CA GLU A 152 2.77 1.99 16.06
C GLU A 152 2.35 3.24 15.25
N VAL A 153 3.12 3.60 14.22
CA VAL A 153 2.80 4.70 13.31
C VAL A 153 1.50 4.44 12.58
N ILE A 154 1.31 3.24 12.03
CA ILE A 154 0.07 2.86 11.34
C ILE A 154 -1.13 3.03 12.28
N ALA A 155 -1.00 2.60 13.54
CA ALA A 155 -2.08 2.67 14.50
C ALA A 155 -2.41 4.10 15.00
N ARG A 156 -1.40 4.97 15.11
CA ARG A 156 -1.54 6.29 15.76
C ARG A 156 -1.61 7.47 14.78
N CYS A 157 -0.95 7.36 13.64
CA CYS A 157 -0.65 8.50 12.77
C CYS A 157 -1.37 8.47 11.41
N ILE A 158 -1.79 7.29 10.94
CA ILE A 158 -2.22 7.09 9.54
C ILE A 158 -3.74 6.95 9.44
N PHE A 159 -4.36 7.77 8.60
CA PHE A 159 -5.81 7.82 8.43
C PHE A 159 -6.17 7.86 6.94
N GLY A 160 -7.03 6.94 6.50
CA GLY A 160 -7.50 6.86 5.10
C GLY A 160 -9.01 7.01 4.99
N VAL A 161 -9.46 7.72 3.97
CA VAL A 161 -10.88 7.78 3.57
C VAL A 161 -10.96 7.48 2.08
N ASP A 162 -11.95 6.70 1.68
CA ASP A 162 -12.28 6.44 0.30
C ASP A 162 -13.78 6.14 0.19
N ARG A 163 -14.37 6.44 -0.96
CA ARG A 163 -15.78 6.15 -1.25
C ARG A 163 -15.97 4.68 -1.64
N ASN A 164 -14.96 4.04 -2.21
CA ASN A 164 -15.01 2.65 -2.62
C ASN A 164 -14.68 1.74 -1.43
N PRO A 165 -15.65 0.94 -0.93
CA PRO A 165 -15.40 0.03 0.19
C PRO A 165 -14.28 -0.97 -0.08
N MET A 166 -14.11 -1.41 -1.33
CA MET A 166 -13.04 -2.33 -1.69
C MET A 166 -11.65 -1.68 -1.55
N ALA A 167 -11.51 -0.42 -1.97
CA ALA A 167 -10.27 0.34 -1.82
C ALA A 167 -9.86 0.44 -0.33
N ILE A 168 -10.83 0.69 0.55
CA ILE A 168 -10.61 0.69 2.01
C ILE A 168 -10.10 -0.67 2.52
N GLU A 169 -10.68 -1.78 2.06
CA GLU A 169 -10.21 -3.11 2.47
C GLU A 169 -8.80 -3.41 1.97
N LEU A 170 -8.44 -2.94 0.77
CA LEU A 170 -7.09 -3.05 0.24
C LEU A 170 -6.08 -2.23 1.02
N ALA A 171 -6.38 -0.95 1.27
CA ALA A 171 -5.54 -0.09 2.07
C ALA A 171 -5.32 -0.67 3.48
N ARG A 172 -6.40 -1.16 4.11
CA ARG A 172 -6.32 -1.80 5.43
C ARG A 172 -5.43 -3.05 5.40
N THR A 173 -5.60 -3.91 4.39
CA THR A 173 -4.84 -5.15 4.25
C THR A 173 -3.36 -4.86 3.99
N ALA A 174 -3.05 -3.90 3.11
CA ALA A 174 -1.68 -3.48 2.81
C ALA A 174 -0.97 -2.93 4.05
N LEU A 175 -1.63 -2.04 4.81
CA LEU A 175 -1.09 -1.52 6.06
C LEU A 175 -0.90 -2.63 7.12
N TRP A 176 -1.85 -3.56 7.22
CA TRP A 176 -1.75 -4.67 8.17
C TRP A 176 -0.59 -5.63 7.84
N LEU A 177 -0.41 -5.96 6.56
CA LEU A 177 0.69 -6.81 6.10
C LEU A 177 2.05 -6.14 6.33
N GLU A 178 2.14 -4.84 6.08
CA GLU A 178 3.37 -4.09 6.25
C GLU A 178 3.74 -3.94 7.74
N GLY A 179 2.76 -3.61 8.59
CA GLY A 179 2.94 -3.45 10.04
C GLY A 179 2.88 -4.77 10.82
N PHE A 180 2.96 -5.91 10.14
CA PHE A 180 2.89 -7.21 10.79
C PHE A 180 4.14 -7.48 11.64
N GLU A 181 3.93 -7.79 12.91
CA GLU A 181 4.95 -8.15 13.87
C GLU A 181 4.55 -9.49 14.51
N GLU A 182 5.48 -10.44 14.61
CA GLU A 182 5.26 -11.70 15.31
C GLU A 182 5.30 -11.46 16.82
N GLY A 183 4.15 -11.51 17.49
CA GLY A 183 4.04 -11.25 18.93
C GLY A 183 2.58 -11.04 19.39
N PRO A 184 2.33 -10.89 20.70
CA PRO A 184 1.00 -10.56 21.21
C PRO A 184 0.53 -9.19 20.69
N PRO A 185 -0.81 -8.99 20.57
CA PRO A 185 -1.43 -7.83 19.90
C PRO A 185 -1.10 -6.48 20.52
#